data_AF-Q3SSI7-F1
#
_entry.id   AF-Q3SSI7-F1
#
_cell.length_a   1.000
_cell.length_b   1.000
_cell.length_c   1.000
_cell.angle_alpha   90.00
_cell.angle_beta   90.00
_cell.angle_gamma   90.00
#
_symmetry.space_group_name_H-M   'P 1'
#
loop_
_entity.id
_entity.type
_entity.pdbx_description
1 polymer ?
#
loop_
_entity_poly.entity_id
_entity_poly.type
_entity_poly.pdbx_seq_one_letter_code
_entity_poly.pdbx_strand_id
1 'polypeptide(L)'
;MTLNFTTREIALALGGEISGRAVLAPGPNHSTKDRSLSIKVDPTAPDGFVVHSFAGDNPITCKDYVRDKLGLRWEPQKKNGVDPIRRMQERVSTPPAEYVYRLEDGTPYLRVKRTSEKQFYQSHWNGQAWVNGAPKGLKVPYRLPEMVQAARDGVMDIMIVEGEKDADNLAALGCIATTNSAGAEKFAPELAKWFKDRNVYVLPDNDEAGERHAKQVVETLQKVARSVRVVRLPGLPDKGDVSDWIEAGGTADELADLLRDAPAAEGPASRFKFETFSDLKTLPPAEYLMDGWIPERSVGLLYGRWGSGKSFLGFDWCLHLAFGLPDWHGAKLPGVPTDVLIIAREGHAGFVKRVNAFMQYRGISEDPQKLVFMRSSISFLDDAAFAALKDDIKACPSSDELRLFRGHGNGGSGSSGFEVRRPAGDAASVFGGWSGV
;
A
#
# COMPACT_ATOMS: atom_id res chain seq x y z
N MET A 1 -44.79 -6.82 3.87
CA MET A 1 -46.24 -6.55 3.81
C MET A 1 -46.44 -5.08 4.08
N THR A 2 -47.00 -4.32 3.15
CA THR A 2 -47.39 -2.92 3.38
C THR A 2 -48.63 -2.92 4.27
N LEU A 3 -48.49 -2.47 5.52
CA LEU A 3 -49.60 -2.31 6.45
C LEU A 3 -50.42 -1.09 6.01
N ASN A 4 -51.58 -1.33 5.40
CA ASN A 4 -52.47 -0.26 4.95
C ASN A 4 -53.57 -0.02 5.98
N PHE A 5 -53.38 0.97 6.84
CA PHE A 5 -54.43 1.47 7.73
C PHE A 5 -55.22 2.59 7.06
N THR A 6 -56.54 2.57 7.20
CA THR A 6 -57.40 3.68 6.80
C THR A 6 -57.47 4.74 7.91
N THR A 7 -57.72 6.00 7.54
CA THR A 7 -57.91 7.09 8.53
C THR A 7 -59.08 6.80 9.48
N ARG A 8 -60.08 6.03 9.05
CA ARG A 8 -61.21 5.61 9.89
C ARG A 8 -60.81 4.61 10.97
N GLU A 9 -59.98 3.63 10.63
CA GLU A 9 -59.47 2.65 11.60
C GLU A 9 -58.59 3.33 12.65
N ILE A 10 -57.74 4.26 12.22
CA ILE A 10 -56.87 5.03 13.12
C ILE A 10 -57.67 5.92 14.06
N ALA A 11 -58.71 6.60 13.56
CA ALA A 11 -59.60 7.43 14.38
C ALA A 11 -60.33 6.62 15.45
N LEU A 12 -60.82 5.42 15.08
CA LEU A 12 -61.54 4.54 16.01
C LEU A 12 -60.63 3.97 17.09
N ALA A 13 -59.41 3.56 16.72
CA ALA A 13 -58.42 3.01 17.65
C ALA A 13 -57.92 4.04 18.68
N LEU A 14 -57.79 5.30 18.26
CA LEU A 14 -57.23 6.38 19.09
C LEU A 14 -58.29 7.25 19.79
N GLY A 15 -59.58 7.04 19.51
CA GLY A 15 -60.64 7.94 19.97
C GLY A 15 -60.51 9.35 19.38
N GLY A 16 -59.97 9.44 18.16
CA GLY A 16 -59.69 10.68 17.44
C GLY A 16 -60.76 11.04 16.40
N GLU A 17 -60.61 12.21 15.80
CA GLU A 17 -61.48 12.73 14.76
C GLU A 17 -60.73 12.87 13.44
N ILE A 18 -61.40 12.57 12.33
CA ILE A 18 -60.81 12.69 11.00
C ILE A 18 -60.82 14.17 10.61
N SER A 19 -59.65 14.72 10.30
CA SER A 19 -59.48 16.07 9.81
C SER A 19 -58.68 16.04 8.50
N GLY A 20 -59.39 16.19 7.37
CA GLY A 20 -58.80 16.10 6.03
C GLY A 20 -58.22 14.72 5.73
N ARG A 21 -56.89 14.66 5.52
CA ARG A 21 -56.14 13.41 5.25
C ARG A 21 -55.43 12.84 6.49
N ALA A 22 -55.72 13.37 7.67
CA ALA A 22 -55.11 12.95 8.92
C ALA A 22 -56.18 12.69 10.00
N VAL A 23 -55.76 12.05 11.08
CA VAL A 23 -56.56 11.84 12.29
C VAL A 23 -55.97 12.71 13.39
N LEU A 24 -56.81 13.53 14.01
CA LEU A 24 -56.46 14.26 15.22
C LEU A 24 -56.90 13.47 16.44
N ALA A 25 -55.96 13.11 17.29
CA ALA A 25 -56.15 12.24 18.43
C ALA A 25 -55.52 12.84 19.69
N PRO A 26 -55.93 12.37 20.88
CA PRO A 26 -55.27 12.74 22.11
C PRO A 26 -53.83 12.19 22.13
N GLY A 27 -52.90 13.03 22.58
CA GLY A 27 -51.51 12.62 22.84
C GLY A 27 -51.40 11.63 24.02
N PRO A 28 -50.25 10.95 24.16
CA PRO A 28 -50.01 10.06 25.30
C PRO A 28 -50.06 10.86 26.62
N ASN A 29 -50.84 10.39 27.59
CA ASN A 29 -51.12 11.07 28.88
C ASN A 29 -51.92 12.39 28.79
N HIS A 30 -52.54 12.68 27.64
CA HIS A 30 -53.47 13.81 27.51
C HIS A 30 -54.93 13.37 27.71
N SER A 31 -55.82 14.34 27.96
CA SER A 31 -57.25 14.05 28.16
C SER A 31 -57.88 13.45 26.90
N THR A 32 -58.96 12.68 27.02
CA THR A 32 -59.66 12.07 25.87
C THR A 32 -60.25 13.10 24.88
N LYS A 33 -60.40 14.36 25.30
CA LYS A 33 -60.83 15.48 24.44
C LYS A 33 -59.68 16.17 23.71
N ASP A 34 -58.43 15.80 24.01
CA ASP A 34 -57.26 16.40 23.40
C ASP A 34 -57.12 16.03 21.91
N ARG A 35 -56.58 16.96 21.12
CA ARG A 35 -56.35 16.82 19.67
C ARG A 35 -54.94 17.26 19.30
N SER A 36 -53.99 17.10 20.20
CA SER A 36 -52.60 17.52 20.03
C SER A 36 -51.81 16.59 19.11
N LEU A 37 -52.30 15.39 18.83
CA LEU A 37 -51.61 14.41 17.99
C LEU A 37 -52.23 14.33 16.60
N SER A 38 -51.42 14.50 15.55
CA SER A 38 -51.83 14.31 14.16
C SER A 38 -51.19 13.08 13.57
N ILE A 39 -52.02 12.16 13.07
CA ILE A 39 -51.60 10.91 12.45
C ILE A 39 -52.01 10.94 10.98
N LYS A 40 -51.02 10.93 10.09
CA LYS A 40 -51.22 10.90 8.64
C LYS A 40 -50.89 9.52 8.10
N VAL A 41 -51.81 8.91 7.37
CA VAL A 41 -51.55 7.65 6.66
C VAL A 41 -50.54 7.90 5.56
N ASP A 42 -49.45 7.14 5.57
CA ASP A 42 -48.38 7.19 4.59
C ASP A 42 -47.89 5.76 4.31
N PRO A 43 -48.29 5.15 3.17
CA PRO A 43 -47.90 3.79 2.82
C PRO A 43 -46.39 3.60 2.63
N THR A 44 -45.63 4.69 2.48
CA THR A 44 -44.16 4.64 2.36
C THR A 44 -43.44 4.68 3.70
N ALA A 45 -44.14 5.03 4.79
CA ALA A 45 -43.58 4.98 6.13
C ALA A 45 -43.47 3.53 6.63
N PRO A 46 -42.43 3.17 7.41
CA PRO A 46 -42.21 1.80 7.88
C PRO A 46 -43.39 1.15 8.61
N ASP A 47 -44.24 1.97 9.26
CA ASP A 47 -45.42 1.53 10.02
C ASP A 47 -46.74 1.87 9.30
N GLY A 48 -46.69 2.42 8.07
CA GLY A 48 -47.86 2.83 7.30
C GLY A 48 -48.45 4.21 7.67
N PHE A 49 -47.83 4.94 8.60
CA PHE A 49 -48.25 6.28 9.02
C PHE A 49 -47.11 7.12 9.59
N VAL A 50 -47.33 8.43 9.66
CA VAL A 50 -46.45 9.43 10.31
C VAL A 50 -47.23 10.13 11.43
N VAL A 51 -46.56 10.36 12.56
CA VAL A 51 -47.14 10.99 13.76
C VAL A 51 -46.45 12.33 14.01
N HIS A 52 -47.23 13.36 14.30
CA HIS A 52 -46.75 14.69 14.68
C HIS A 52 -47.49 15.16 15.94
N SER A 53 -46.78 15.58 16.98
CA SER A 53 -47.37 16.21 18.18
C SER A 53 -47.26 17.74 18.10
N PHE A 54 -48.35 18.43 18.39
CA PHE A 54 -48.41 19.89 18.53
C PHE A 54 -48.21 20.35 19.99
N ALA A 55 -48.16 19.43 20.95
CA ALA A 55 -47.96 19.73 22.37
C ALA A 55 -46.49 19.58 22.83
N GLY A 56 -45.56 19.30 21.91
CA GLY A 56 -44.13 19.16 22.21
C GLY A 56 -43.75 17.82 22.84
N ASP A 57 -44.62 16.81 22.76
CA ASP A 57 -44.35 15.47 23.29
C ASP A 57 -43.22 14.78 22.52
N ASN A 58 -42.55 13.83 23.17
CA ASN A 58 -41.48 13.04 22.55
C ASN A 58 -42.01 12.29 21.31
N PRO A 59 -41.45 12.52 20.11
CA PRO A 59 -41.94 11.90 18.88
C PRO A 59 -41.92 10.37 18.88
N ILE A 60 -40.98 9.75 19.60
CA ILE A 60 -40.88 8.28 19.71
C ILE A 60 -42.02 7.75 20.57
N THR A 61 -42.25 8.35 21.74
CA THR A 61 -43.34 7.97 22.66
C THR A 61 -44.70 8.13 22.01
N CYS A 62 -44.92 9.21 21.25
CA CYS A 62 -46.12 9.44 20.47
C CYS A 62 -46.34 8.36 19.40
N LYS A 63 -45.26 7.97 18.70
CA LYS A 63 -45.32 6.94 17.67
C LYS A 63 -45.60 5.56 18.26
N ASP A 64 -44.98 5.22 19.38
CA ASP A 64 -45.20 3.96 20.08
C ASP A 64 -46.61 3.86 20.69
N TYR A 65 -47.14 4.97 21.21
CA TYR A 65 -48.53 5.06 21.65
C TYR A 65 -49.52 4.76 20.51
N VAL A 66 -49.28 5.32 19.32
CA VAL A 66 -50.10 5.04 18.13
C VAL A 66 -49.96 3.58 17.67
N ARG A 67 -48.75 3.00 17.72
CA ARG A 67 -48.52 1.58 17.40
C ARG A 67 -49.28 0.64 18.34
N ASP A 68 -49.21 0.89 19.65
CA ASP A 68 -49.91 0.10 20.67
C ASP A 68 -51.43 0.11 20.43
N LYS A 69 -52.00 1.29 20.20
CA LYS A 69 -53.44 1.45 19.93
C LYS A 69 -53.89 0.80 18.63
N LEU A 70 -53.02 0.71 17.62
CA LEU A 70 -53.26 0.01 16.36
C LEU A 70 -52.94 -1.49 16.42
N GLY A 71 -52.52 -2.02 17.59
CA GLY A 71 -52.16 -3.42 17.75
C GLY A 71 -50.90 -3.82 16.98
N LEU A 72 -50.06 -2.85 16.59
CA LEU A 72 -48.80 -3.09 15.91
C LEU A 72 -47.72 -3.49 16.92
N ARG A 73 -47.32 -4.76 16.89
CA ARG A 73 -46.14 -5.21 17.63
C ARG A 73 -44.89 -4.70 16.93
N TRP A 74 -44.15 -3.81 17.59
CA TRP A 74 -42.82 -3.40 17.13
C TRP A 74 -41.82 -4.51 17.47
N GLU A 75 -41.17 -5.06 16.45
CA GLU A 75 -39.97 -5.88 16.61
C GLU A 75 -38.76 -5.11 16.06
N PRO A 76 -37.63 -5.07 16.77
CA PRO A 76 -36.43 -4.40 16.28
C PRO A 76 -35.94 -5.08 15.00
N GLN A 77 -35.90 -4.34 13.89
CA GLN A 77 -35.23 -4.82 12.69
C GLN A 77 -33.74 -5.00 13.00
N LYS A 78 -33.29 -6.26 13.06
CA LYS A 78 -31.87 -6.62 13.18
C LYS A 78 -31.12 -6.12 11.95
N LYS A 79 -30.52 -4.93 12.04
CA LYS A 79 -29.40 -4.57 11.16
C LYS A 79 -28.17 -5.34 11.63
N ASN A 80 -27.71 -6.27 10.79
CA ASN A 80 -26.42 -6.96 10.80
C ASN A 80 -25.81 -7.29 12.17
N GLY A 81 -26.12 -8.49 12.66
CA GLY A 81 -25.10 -9.42 13.15
C GLY A 81 -24.37 -9.16 14.48
N VAL A 82 -24.74 -8.18 15.31
CA VAL A 82 -24.09 -8.00 16.62
C VAL A 82 -25.12 -7.88 17.75
N ASP A 83 -24.98 -8.74 18.76
CA ASP A 83 -25.82 -8.80 19.95
C ASP A 83 -25.75 -7.47 20.75
N PRO A 84 -26.89 -6.76 20.96
CA PRO A 84 -26.94 -5.50 21.69
C PRO A 84 -26.42 -5.61 23.14
N ILE A 85 -26.58 -6.76 23.78
CA ILE A 85 -26.13 -6.99 25.16
C ILE A 85 -24.60 -7.11 25.20
N ARG A 86 -24.00 -7.81 24.23
CA ARG A 86 -22.54 -7.86 24.07
C ARG A 86 -21.97 -6.49 23.75
N ARG A 87 -22.63 -5.71 22.90
CA ARG A 87 -22.24 -4.33 22.56
C ARG A 87 -22.34 -3.38 23.76
N MET A 88 -23.32 -3.59 24.64
CA MET A 88 -23.47 -2.84 25.89
C MET A 88 -22.44 -3.28 26.94
N GLN A 89 -22.12 -4.58 27.04
CA GLN A 89 -21.05 -5.08 27.91
C GLN A 89 -19.66 -4.60 27.44
N GLU A 90 -19.40 -4.56 26.13
CA GLU A 90 -18.19 -3.95 25.56
C GLU A 90 -18.10 -2.45 25.87
N ARG A 91 -19.22 -1.71 25.78
CA ARG A 91 -19.31 -0.27 26.15
C ARG A 91 -19.02 -0.01 27.63
N VAL A 92 -19.30 -0.97 28.51
CA VAL A 92 -19.00 -0.88 29.95
C VAL A 92 -17.54 -1.30 30.23
N SER A 93 -16.92 -2.10 29.35
CA SER A 93 -15.62 -2.72 29.60
C SER A 93 -14.39 -1.83 29.37
N THR A 94 -14.47 -0.73 28.61
CA THR A 94 -13.32 0.17 28.45
C THR A 94 -13.64 1.60 28.92
N PRO A 95 -13.01 2.09 30.00
CA PRO A 95 -13.22 3.45 30.45
C PRO A 95 -12.71 4.46 29.41
N PRO A 96 -13.28 5.67 29.36
CA PRO A 96 -12.73 6.74 28.54
C PRO A 96 -11.28 7.02 28.94
N ALA A 97 -10.42 7.25 27.95
CA ALA A 97 -8.99 7.49 28.14
C ALA A 97 -8.60 8.84 27.52
N GLU A 98 -7.59 9.48 28.11
CA GLU A 98 -7.06 10.77 27.67
C GLU A 98 -5.56 10.66 27.45
N TYR A 99 -5.12 10.85 26.21
CA TYR A 99 -3.71 10.80 25.82
C TYR A 99 -3.23 12.19 25.45
N VAL A 100 -2.15 12.65 26.09
CA VAL A 100 -1.58 13.99 25.88
C VAL A 100 -0.22 13.87 25.19
N TYR A 101 -0.16 14.37 23.97
CA TYR A 101 1.05 14.56 23.19
C TYR A 101 1.72 15.85 23.66
N ARG A 102 3.01 15.76 23.99
CA ARG A 102 3.82 16.85 24.53
C ARG A 102 4.95 17.20 23.56
N LEU A 103 5.36 18.46 23.58
CA LEU A 103 6.60 18.90 22.92
C LEU A 103 7.81 18.41 23.73
N GLU A 104 9.02 18.55 23.17
CA GLU A 104 10.27 18.10 23.80
C GLU A 104 10.50 18.65 25.22
N ASP A 105 10.00 19.85 25.51
CA ASP A 105 10.09 20.52 26.81
C ASP A 105 9.00 20.08 27.81
N GLY A 106 8.14 19.13 27.42
CA GLY A 106 7.01 18.65 28.20
C GLY A 106 5.72 19.46 28.06
N THR A 107 5.74 20.56 27.28
CA THR A 107 4.58 21.42 27.05
C THR A 107 3.46 20.62 26.38
N PRO A 108 2.22 20.62 26.91
CA PRO A 108 1.08 20.00 26.25
C PRO A 108 0.86 20.59 24.86
N TYR A 109 0.61 19.74 23.86
CA TYR A 109 0.48 20.17 22.47
C TYR A 109 -0.83 19.69 21.83
N LEU A 110 -1.05 18.38 21.85
CA LEU A 110 -2.24 17.73 21.32
C LEU A 110 -2.78 16.79 22.39
N ARG A 111 -4.10 16.66 22.44
CA ARG A 111 -4.81 15.73 23.30
C ARG A 111 -5.80 14.93 22.48
N VAL A 112 -5.73 13.61 22.64
CA VAL A 112 -6.65 12.64 22.06
C VAL A 112 -7.48 12.04 23.18
N LYS A 113 -8.80 12.21 23.11
CA LYS A 113 -9.75 11.58 24.03
C LYS A 113 -10.44 10.43 23.34
N ARG A 114 -10.31 9.23 23.91
CA ARG A 114 -11.06 8.05 23.50
C ARG A 114 -12.30 7.92 24.38
N THR A 115 -13.46 7.79 23.77
CA THR A 115 -14.70 7.47 24.50
C THR A 115 -14.85 5.96 24.71
N SER A 116 -15.76 5.57 25.60
CA SER A 116 -16.16 4.17 25.77
C SER A 116 -16.76 3.55 24.49
N GLU A 117 -17.23 4.38 23.55
CA GLU A 117 -17.70 3.96 22.22
C GLU A 117 -16.57 3.86 21.17
N LYS A 118 -15.30 3.88 21.61
CA LYS A 118 -14.10 3.89 20.75
C LYS A 118 -14.09 5.06 19.74
N GLN A 119 -14.72 6.18 20.08
CA GLN A 119 -14.64 7.42 19.29
C GLN A 119 -13.47 8.26 19.78
N PHE A 120 -12.73 8.86 18.85
CA PHE A 120 -11.55 9.65 19.15
C PHE A 120 -11.78 11.14 18.84
N TYR A 121 -11.60 11.98 19.85
CA TYR A 121 -11.75 13.43 19.75
C TYR A 121 -10.42 14.12 20.01
N GLN A 122 -10.03 15.01 19.11
CA GLN A 122 -8.76 15.75 19.22
C GLN A 122 -9.00 17.18 19.69
N SER A 123 -8.09 17.65 20.55
CA SER A 123 -8.00 19.05 20.97
C SER A 123 -6.53 19.45 21.07
N HIS A 124 -6.20 20.71 20.84
CA HIS A 124 -4.84 21.22 20.95
C HIS A 124 -4.72 22.28 22.04
N TRP A 125 -3.53 22.41 22.60
CA TRP A 125 -3.24 23.40 23.62
C TRP A 125 -2.92 24.74 22.96
N ASN A 126 -3.57 25.83 23.39
CA ASN A 126 -3.31 27.18 22.87
C ASN A 126 -2.39 28.01 23.79
N GLY A 127 -1.80 27.39 24.82
CA GLY A 127 -1.02 28.05 25.87
C GLY A 127 -1.79 28.27 27.17
N GLN A 128 -3.12 28.27 27.13
CA GLN A 128 -3.98 28.53 28.29
C GLN A 128 -5.06 27.46 28.51
N ALA A 129 -5.61 26.92 27.43
CA ALA A 129 -6.71 25.96 27.46
C ALA A 129 -6.66 25.00 26.26
N TRP A 130 -7.43 23.92 26.37
CA TRP A 130 -7.66 22.98 25.29
C TRP A 130 -8.73 23.50 24.34
N VAL A 131 -8.38 23.61 23.06
CA VAL A 131 -9.28 24.03 21.97
C VAL A 131 -9.59 22.84 21.08
N ASN A 132 -10.83 22.71 20.62
CA ASN A 132 -11.26 21.59 19.78
C ASN A 132 -10.52 21.57 18.43
N GLY A 133 -10.18 20.37 17.96
CA GLY A 133 -9.49 20.12 16.71
C GLY A 133 -7.99 19.89 16.86
N ALA A 134 -7.40 19.23 15.85
CA ALA A 134 -5.96 19.01 15.75
C ALA A 134 -5.23 20.34 15.46
N PRO A 135 -3.99 20.52 15.92
CA PRO A 135 -3.20 21.69 15.55
C PRO A 135 -2.86 21.64 14.05
N LYS A 136 -2.90 22.80 13.37
CA LYS A 136 -2.60 22.92 11.92
C LYS A 136 -1.10 22.90 11.59
N GLY A 137 -0.24 22.55 12.54
CA GLY A 137 1.21 22.70 12.45
C GLY A 137 1.97 21.40 12.69
N LEU A 138 3.06 21.50 13.43
CA LEU A 138 3.99 20.42 13.75
C LEU A 138 3.29 19.11 14.12
N LYS A 139 3.71 18.01 13.49
CA LYS A 139 3.34 16.67 13.93
C LYS A 139 4.37 16.17 14.94
N VAL A 140 3.89 15.72 16.09
CA VAL A 140 4.72 15.13 17.14
C VAL A 140 4.28 13.70 17.42
N PRO A 141 5.23 12.77 17.66
CA PRO A 141 4.91 11.44 18.14
C PRO A 141 4.34 11.48 19.55
N TYR A 142 3.55 10.47 19.91
CA TYR A 142 3.14 10.27 21.29
C TYR A 142 4.36 9.94 22.15
N ARG A 143 4.41 10.40 23.41
CA ARG A 143 5.57 10.19 24.30
C ARG A 143 6.91 10.75 23.77
N LEU A 144 6.86 11.86 23.02
CA LEU A 144 8.04 12.54 22.47
C LEU A 144 9.10 12.91 23.54
N PRO A 145 8.76 13.49 24.72
CA PRO A 145 9.76 13.77 25.76
C PRO A 145 10.57 12.54 26.17
N GLU A 146 9.89 11.41 26.33
CA GLU A 146 10.49 10.13 26.71
C GLU A 146 11.40 9.60 25.61
N MET A 147 11.01 9.70 24.33
CA MET A 147 11.86 9.35 23.19
C MET A 147 13.14 10.20 23.14
N VAL A 148 13.03 11.51 23.41
CA VAL A 148 14.16 12.44 23.40
C VAL A 148 15.08 12.17 24.60
N GLN A 149 14.52 11.86 25.76
CA GLN A 149 15.32 11.52 26.94
C GLN A 149 16.06 10.19 26.75
N ALA A 150 15.37 9.15 26.27
CA ALA A 150 15.96 7.84 25.97
C ALA A 150 17.18 7.96 25.04
N ALA A 151 17.07 8.80 24.02
CA ALA A 151 18.16 9.09 23.11
C ALA A 151 19.39 9.72 23.77
N ARG A 152 19.19 10.64 24.73
CA ARG A 152 20.26 11.26 25.51
C ARG A 152 20.94 10.24 26.41
N ASP A 153 20.17 9.28 26.90
CA ASP A 153 20.65 8.17 27.74
C ASP A 153 21.27 7.02 26.92
N GLY A 154 21.38 7.17 25.60
CA GLY A 154 22.00 6.20 24.69
C GLY A 154 21.08 5.06 24.24
N VAL A 155 19.80 5.09 24.61
CA VAL A 155 18.79 4.13 24.16
C VAL A 155 18.29 4.54 22.78
N MET A 156 18.62 3.73 21.77
CA MET A 156 18.33 4.03 20.36
C MET A 156 17.12 3.27 19.80
N ASP A 157 16.63 2.29 20.55
CA ASP A 157 15.55 1.38 20.14
C ASP A 157 14.20 2.02 20.44
N ILE A 158 13.35 2.12 19.41
CA ILE A 158 12.01 2.73 19.50
C ILE A 158 11.00 1.81 18.83
N MET A 159 9.91 1.53 19.53
CA MET A 159 8.78 0.77 19.04
C MET A 159 7.68 1.70 18.55
N ILE A 160 7.11 1.40 17.39
CA ILE A 160 5.97 2.10 16.81
C ILE A 160 4.79 1.13 16.77
N VAL A 161 3.69 1.53 17.40
CA VAL A 161 2.41 0.83 17.44
C VAL A 161 1.29 1.73 16.89
N GLU A 162 0.12 1.17 16.60
CA GLU A 162 -0.99 1.91 15.98
C GLU A 162 -1.80 2.79 16.94
N GLY A 163 -1.79 2.48 18.24
CA GLY A 163 -2.61 3.16 19.25
C GLY A 163 -1.83 3.62 20.47
N GLU A 164 -2.35 4.66 21.15
CA GLU A 164 -1.72 5.20 22.37
C GLU A 164 -1.76 4.20 23.53
N LYS A 165 -2.79 3.35 23.62
CA LYS A 165 -2.92 2.31 24.65
C LYS A 165 -1.76 1.31 24.58
N ASP A 166 -1.46 0.82 23.38
CA ASP A 166 -0.38 -0.14 23.16
C ASP A 166 0.99 0.49 23.43
N ALA A 167 1.14 1.77 23.12
CA ALA A 167 2.37 2.50 23.42
C ALA A 167 2.59 2.62 24.93
N ASP A 168 1.52 2.89 25.70
CA ASP A 168 1.59 2.92 27.17
C ASP A 168 1.84 1.53 27.77
N ASN A 169 1.24 0.48 27.20
CA ASN A 169 1.46 -0.90 27.65
C ASN A 169 2.91 -1.35 27.42
N LEU A 170 3.49 -1.06 26.25
CA LEU A 170 4.92 -1.33 26.01
C LEU A 170 5.82 -0.48 26.90
N ALA A 171 5.46 0.79 27.15
CA ALA A 171 6.20 1.62 28.08
C ALA A 171 6.17 1.08 29.51
N ALA A 172 5.06 0.48 29.95
CA ALA A 172 4.96 -0.20 31.24
C ALA A 172 5.85 -1.45 31.32
N LEU A 173 6.17 -2.08 30.19
CA LEU A 173 7.16 -3.15 30.07
C LEU A 173 8.62 -2.65 30.00
N GLY A 174 8.84 -1.33 30.11
CA GLY A 174 10.17 -0.71 30.09
C GLY A 174 10.69 -0.37 28.69
N CYS A 175 9.85 -0.47 27.66
CA CYS A 175 10.22 -0.15 26.29
C CYS A 175 10.06 1.34 25.97
N ILE A 176 10.80 1.84 24.99
CA ILE A 176 10.52 3.15 24.40
C ILE A 176 9.54 2.94 23.24
N ALA A 177 8.28 3.32 23.45
CA ALA A 177 7.21 3.13 22.47
C ALA A 177 6.47 4.44 22.16
N THR A 178 5.96 4.54 20.94
CA THR A 178 5.22 5.71 20.43
C THR A 178 4.16 5.28 19.42
N THR A 179 3.24 6.20 19.13
CA THR A 179 2.33 6.15 17.97
C THR A 179 2.18 7.54 17.33
N ASN A 180 1.55 7.62 16.16
CA ASN A 180 1.15 8.89 15.54
C ASN A 180 -0.32 9.24 15.86
N SER A 181 -0.59 10.53 15.98
CA SER A 181 -1.99 10.99 16.09
C SER A 181 -2.82 10.61 14.86
N ALA A 182 -4.10 10.32 15.09
CA ALA A 182 -5.10 9.93 14.09
C ALA A 182 -5.02 8.49 13.54
N GLY A 183 -4.21 7.62 14.14
CA GLY A 183 -4.19 6.17 13.92
C GLY A 183 -3.52 5.73 12.62
N ALA A 184 -3.83 4.50 12.21
CA ALA A 184 -3.33 3.83 11.01
C ALA A 184 -3.40 4.70 9.74
N GLU A 185 -2.46 4.47 8.82
CA GLU A 185 -2.38 5.10 7.49
C GLU A 185 -2.13 6.64 7.46
N LYS A 186 -1.88 7.28 8.62
CA LYS A 186 -1.59 8.72 8.71
C LYS A 186 -0.19 9.05 9.22
N PHE A 187 0.78 8.17 8.94
CA PHE A 187 2.17 8.41 9.31
C PHE A 187 2.80 9.47 8.39
N ALA A 188 2.81 10.72 8.86
CA ALA A 188 3.22 11.86 8.06
C ALA A 188 4.76 11.99 7.97
N PRO A 189 5.35 12.35 6.82
CA PRO A 189 6.81 12.49 6.65
C PRO A 189 7.47 13.44 7.65
N GLU A 190 6.74 14.44 8.16
CA GLU A 190 7.22 15.39 9.16
C GLU A 190 7.58 14.72 10.50
N LEU A 191 7.05 13.53 10.77
CA LEU A 191 7.41 12.73 11.94
C LEU A 191 8.80 12.10 11.82
N ALA A 192 9.30 11.87 10.59
CA ALA A 192 10.51 11.09 10.35
C ALA A 192 11.74 11.66 11.07
N LYS A 193 11.82 12.99 11.23
CA LYS A 193 12.94 13.67 11.91
C LYS A 193 13.18 13.17 13.34
N TRP A 194 12.14 12.71 14.04
CA TRP A 194 12.23 12.24 15.41
C TRP A 194 12.86 10.85 15.54
N PHE A 195 12.96 10.12 14.42
CA PHE A 195 13.50 8.77 14.34
C PHE A 195 14.90 8.73 13.71
N LYS A 196 15.52 9.89 13.47
CA LYS A 196 16.86 9.97 12.88
C LYS A 196 17.88 9.20 13.71
N ASP A 197 18.66 8.35 13.05
CA ASP A 197 19.72 7.52 13.65
C ASP A 197 19.23 6.52 14.72
N ARG A 198 17.93 6.23 14.78
CA ARG A 198 17.30 5.27 15.72
C ARG A 198 17.11 3.89 15.10
N ASN A 199 17.05 2.85 15.93
CA ASN A 199 16.59 1.52 15.55
C ASN A 199 15.08 1.47 15.77
N VAL A 200 14.31 1.35 14.70
CA VAL A 200 12.85 1.41 14.75
C VAL A 200 12.26 0.01 14.56
N TYR A 201 11.35 -0.36 15.44
CA TYR A 201 10.59 -1.61 15.37
C TYR A 201 9.11 -1.27 15.23
N VAL A 202 8.47 -1.72 14.15
CA VAL A 202 7.07 -1.46 13.86
C VAL A 202 6.27 -2.71 14.22
N LEU A 203 5.32 -2.58 15.14
CA LEU A 203 4.46 -3.65 15.62
C LEU A 203 3.04 -3.37 15.10
N PRO A 204 2.66 -3.91 13.92
CA PRO A 204 1.32 -3.73 13.37
C PRO A 204 0.27 -4.54 14.15
N ASP A 205 -0.96 -4.05 14.12
CA ASP A 205 -2.13 -4.85 14.49
C ASP A 205 -2.26 -6.03 13.52
N ASN A 206 -2.82 -7.15 13.99
CA ASN A 206 -2.94 -8.40 13.22
C ASN A 206 -4.12 -8.34 12.23
N ASP A 207 -4.11 -7.36 11.33
CA ASP A 207 -5.06 -7.22 10.24
C ASP A 207 -4.46 -6.54 9.00
N GLU A 208 -5.24 -6.43 7.91
CA GLU A 208 -4.77 -5.81 6.68
C GLU A 208 -4.47 -4.31 6.80
N ALA A 209 -5.16 -3.60 7.72
CA ALA A 209 -4.92 -2.18 7.93
C ALA A 209 -3.58 -1.95 8.63
N GLY A 210 -3.23 -2.81 9.60
CA GLY A 210 -1.94 -2.76 10.26
C GLY A 210 -0.78 -3.08 9.33
N GLU A 211 -0.94 -4.04 8.42
CA GLU A 211 0.07 -4.31 7.39
C GLU A 211 0.30 -3.11 6.46
N ARG A 212 -0.78 -2.41 6.06
CA ARG A 212 -0.67 -1.18 5.27
C ARG A 212 0.02 -0.07 6.05
N HIS A 213 -0.29 0.08 7.34
CA HIS A 213 0.36 1.05 8.20
C HIS A 213 1.85 0.75 8.35
N ALA A 214 2.23 -0.50 8.63
CA ALA A 214 3.63 -0.90 8.74
C ALA A 214 4.42 -0.59 7.46
N LYS A 215 3.84 -0.88 6.28
CA LYS A 215 4.45 -0.53 5.00
C LYS A 215 4.69 0.98 4.86
N GLN A 216 3.70 1.81 5.21
CA GLN A 216 3.82 3.26 5.15
C GLN A 216 4.93 3.78 6.09
N VAL A 217 5.01 3.24 7.31
CA VAL A 217 6.04 3.60 8.30
C VAL A 217 7.43 3.21 7.79
N VAL A 218 7.58 2.00 7.26
CA VAL A 218 8.85 1.53 6.65
C VAL A 218 9.27 2.45 5.52
N GLU A 219 8.37 2.73 4.56
CA GLU A 219 8.68 3.59 3.41
C GLU A 219 9.15 4.99 3.82
N THR A 220 8.54 5.53 4.88
CA THR A 220 8.84 6.87 5.42
C THR A 220 10.16 6.89 6.19
N LEU A 221 10.41 5.88 7.02
CA LEU A 221 11.52 5.90 7.98
C LEU A 221 12.80 5.25 7.46
N GLN A 222 12.74 4.36 6.48
CA GLN A 222 13.92 3.65 5.94
C GLN A 222 15.05 4.58 5.46
N LYS A 223 14.74 5.84 5.10
CA LYS A 223 15.73 6.83 4.63
C LYS A 223 16.32 7.69 5.74
N VAL A 224 15.79 7.59 6.97
CA VAL A 224 16.08 8.52 8.07
C VAL A 224 16.52 7.77 9.33
N ALA A 225 15.86 6.66 9.64
CA ALA A 225 16.23 5.78 10.75
C ALA A 225 17.50 4.99 10.43
N ARG A 226 18.22 4.55 11.47
CA ARG A 226 19.38 3.67 11.34
C ARG A 226 18.99 2.28 10.85
N SER A 227 17.86 1.76 11.34
CA SER A 227 17.25 0.53 10.87
C SER A 227 15.75 0.59 11.10
N VAL A 228 14.97 -0.07 10.25
CA VAL A 228 13.54 -0.31 10.46
C VAL A 228 13.27 -1.80 10.36
N ARG A 229 12.56 -2.37 11.32
CA ARG A 229 12.15 -3.79 11.38
C ARG A 229 10.65 -3.86 11.59
N VAL A 230 9.99 -4.81 10.96
CA VAL A 230 8.57 -5.11 11.22
C VAL A 230 8.50 -6.35 12.08
N VAL A 231 7.85 -6.25 13.24
CA VAL A 231 7.79 -7.28 14.28
C VAL A 231 6.34 -7.72 14.44
N ARG A 232 6.02 -8.91 13.94
CA ARG A 232 4.68 -9.50 14.04
C ARG A 232 4.60 -10.35 15.29
N LEU A 233 3.74 -9.97 16.22
CA LEU A 233 3.57 -10.69 17.47
C LEU A 233 2.85 -12.03 17.21
N PRO A 234 3.36 -13.16 17.74
CA PRO A 234 2.78 -14.47 17.50
C PRO A 234 1.48 -14.69 18.29
N GLY A 235 0.61 -15.55 17.79
CA GLY A 235 -0.55 -16.04 18.53
C GLY A 235 -1.70 -15.04 18.70
N LEU A 236 -1.65 -13.90 18.01
CA LEU A 236 -2.72 -12.91 18.04
C LEU A 236 -3.99 -13.40 17.31
N PRO A 237 -5.20 -13.09 17.82
CA PRO A 237 -6.43 -13.25 17.07
C PRO A 237 -6.48 -12.29 15.87
N ASP A 238 -7.44 -12.48 14.96
CA ASP A 238 -7.73 -11.50 13.89
C ASP A 238 -8.03 -10.14 14.52
N LYS A 239 -7.33 -9.09 14.05
CA LYS A 239 -7.34 -7.72 14.61
C LYS A 239 -6.80 -7.60 16.03
N GLY A 240 -6.00 -8.57 16.46
CA GLY A 240 -5.31 -8.52 17.73
C GLY A 240 -4.21 -7.47 17.73
N ASP A 241 -4.00 -6.81 18.87
CA ASP A 241 -2.99 -5.77 19.06
C ASP A 241 -1.96 -6.16 20.15
N VAL A 242 -1.05 -5.25 20.49
CA VAL A 242 -0.05 -5.50 21.54
C VAL A 242 -0.70 -5.74 22.90
N SER A 243 -1.82 -5.07 23.19
CA SER A 243 -2.56 -5.30 24.43
C SER A 243 -3.05 -6.74 24.51
N ASP A 244 -3.62 -7.28 23.44
CA ASP A 244 -4.09 -8.67 23.38
C ASP A 244 -2.94 -9.67 23.60
N TRP A 245 -1.75 -9.38 23.04
CA TRP A 245 -0.56 -10.21 23.24
C TRP A 245 -0.09 -10.23 24.70
N ILE A 246 -0.07 -9.07 25.36
CA ILE A 246 0.29 -8.97 26.78
C ILE A 246 -0.75 -9.68 27.66
N GLU A 247 -2.04 -9.51 27.36
CA GLU A 247 -3.14 -10.20 28.08
C GLU A 247 -3.07 -11.72 27.91
N ALA A 248 -2.55 -12.21 26.77
CA ALA A 248 -2.28 -13.63 26.52
C ALA A 248 -1.02 -14.17 27.23
N GLY A 249 -0.31 -13.32 27.99
CA GLY A 249 0.87 -13.70 28.78
C GLY A 249 2.21 -13.30 28.17
N GLY A 250 2.23 -12.49 27.10
CA GLY A 250 3.46 -12.00 26.50
C GLY A 250 4.34 -11.21 27.48
N THR A 251 5.64 -11.49 27.47
CA THR A 251 6.61 -10.91 28.43
C THR A 251 7.63 -9.97 27.79
N ALA A 252 8.27 -9.11 28.59
CA ALA A 252 9.33 -8.23 28.08
C ALA A 252 10.52 -9.00 27.48
N ASP A 253 10.85 -10.18 28.03
CA ASP A 253 11.95 -11.03 27.54
C ASP A 253 11.62 -11.63 26.18
N GLU A 254 10.40 -12.18 26.02
CA GLU A 254 9.93 -12.69 24.72
C GLU A 254 9.87 -11.58 23.67
N LEU A 255 9.42 -10.38 24.06
CA LEU A 255 9.43 -9.22 23.17
C LEU A 255 10.87 -8.89 22.74
N ALA A 256 11.83 -8.86 23.68
CA ALA A 256 13.22 -8.58 23.36
C ALA A 256 13.82 -9.57 22.35
N ASP A 257 13.47 -10.86 22.46
CA ASP A 257 13.88 -11.88 21.49
C ASP A 257 13.21 -11.67 20.12
N LEU A 258 11.90 -11.38 20.09
CA LEU A 258 11.19 -11.07 18.84
C LEU A 258 11.77 -9.86 18.11
N LEU A 259 12.15 -8.80 18.83
CA LEU A 259 12.78 -7.61 18.25
C LEU A 259 14.16 -7.94 17.68
N ARG A 260 14.95 -8.77 18.38
CA ARG A 260 16.29 -9.18 17.96
C ARG A 260 16.25 -10.00 16.67
N ASP A 261 15.31 -10.93 16.61
CA ASP A 261 15.19 -11.89 15.50
C ASP A 261 14.42 -11.32 14.30
N ALA A 262 13.71 -10.20 14.48
CA ALA A 262 12.98 -9.56 13.40
C ALA A 262 13.93 -9.16 12.25
N PRO A 263 13.65 -9.61 11.01
CA PRO A 263 14.46 -9.23 9.86
C PRO A 263 14.37 -7.72 9.65
N ALA A 264 15.49 -7.11 9.27
CA ALA A 264 15.47 -5.73 8.78
C ALA A 264 14.44 -5.66 7.65
N ALA A 265 13.55 -4.67 7.71
CA ALA A 265 12.64 -4.41 6.61
C ALA A 265 13.49 -4.23 5.35
N GLU A 266 13.10 -4.88 4.25
CA GLU A 266 13.80 -4.77 2.98
C GLU A 266 13.80 -3.30 2.54
N GLY A 267 14.87 -2.58 2.88
CA GLY A 267 15.18 -1.31 2.24
C GLY A 267 15.46 -1.55 0.76
N PRO A 268 15.55 -0.50 -0.06
CA PRO A 268 16.03 -0.65 -1.43
C PRO A 268 17.37 -1.40 -1.37
N ALA A 269 17.41 -2.57 -2.01
CA ALA A 269 18.55 -3.47 -1.96
C ALA A 269 19.82 -2.64 -2.22
N SER A 270 20.82 -2.76 -1.33
CA SER A 270 22.09 -2.08 -1.52
C SER A 270 22.54 -2.35 -2.94
N ARG A 271 22.79 -1.27 -3.69
CA ARG A 271 23.30 -1.34 -5.06
C ARG A 271 24.53 -2.24 -5.15
N PHE A 272 25.31 -2.31 -4.08
CA PHE A 272 26.49 -3.15 -3.97
C PHE A 272 26.20 -4.33 -3.04
N LYS A 273 26.18 -5.54 -3.61
CA LYS A 273 26.14 -6.78 -2.86
C LYS A 273 27.58 -7.21 -2.56
N PHE A 274 27.91 -7.34 -1.28
CA PHE A 274 29.21 -7.88 -0.85
C PHE A 274 29.00 -9.35 -0.50
N GLU A 275 29.69 -10.23 -1.21
CA GLU A 275 29.56 -11.69 -1.08
C GLU A 275 30.90 -12.28 -0.66
N THR A 276 30.85 -13.24 0.25
CA THR A 276 32.03 -14.01 0.66
C THR A 276 32.37 -15.07 -0.38
N PHE A 277 33.57 -15.63 -0.29
CA PHE A 277 33.97 -16.74 -1.17
C PHE A 277 33.04 -17.96 -1.05
N SER A 278 32.47 -18.21 0.14
CA SER A 278 31.50 -19.29 0.34
C SER A 278 30.20 -19.03 -0.41
N ASP A 279 29.72 -17.77 -0.42
CA ASP A 279 28.52 -17.38 -1.16
C ASP A 279 28.73 -17.62 -2.66
N LEU A 280 29.91 -17.27 -3.18
CA LEU A 280 30.24 -17.49 -4.60
C LEU A 280 30.24 -18.97 -5.01
N LYS A 281 30.59 -19.89 -4.10
CA LYS A 281 30.56 -21.33 -4.38
C LYS A 281 29.14 -21.89 -4.54
N THR A 282 28.15 -21.19 -4.02
CA THR A 282 26.74 -21.59 -4.12
C THR A 282 26.07 -21.06 -5.39
N LEU A 283 26.75 -20.22 -6.16
CA LEU A 283 26.20 -19.65 -7.38
C LEU A 283 26.00 -20.74 -8.44
N PRO A 284 24.88 -20.70 -9.18
CA PRO A 284 24.68 -21.60 -10.30
C PRO A 284 25.75 -21.39 -11.37
N PRO A 285 26.06 -22.43 -12.17
CA PRO A 285 26.99 -22.28 -13.30
C PRO A 285 26.50 -21.22 -14.27
N ALA A 286 27.43 -20.52 -14.91
CA ALA A 286 27.11 -19.50 -15.90
C ALA A 286 26.37 -20.13 -17.10
N GLU A 287 25.15 -19.66 -17.34
CA GLU A 287 24.40 -20.00 -18.55
C GLU A 287 24.90 -19.14 -19.71
N TYR A 288 24.86 -19.67 -20.94
CA TYR A 288 25.29 -18.97 -22.15
C TYR A 288 24.13 -18.81 -23.13
N LEU A 289 23.97 -17.59 -23.67
CA LEU A 289 23.11 -17.33 -24.82
C LEU A 289 23.74 -17.87 -26.10
N MET A 290 25.06 -17.71 -26.22
CA MET A 290 25.87 -18.30 -27.27
C MET A 290 27.07 -18.96 -26.62
N ASP A 291 27.13 -20.28 -26.71
CA ASP A 291 28.09 -21.10 -25.97
C ASP A 291 29.53 -20.66 -26.23
N GLY A 292 30.28 -20.33 -25.16
CA GLY A 292 31.65 -19.84 -25.24
C GLY A 292 31.84 -18.38 -25.71
N TRP A 293 30.77 -17.67 -26.10
CA TRP A 293 30.85 -16.30 -26.62
C TRP A 293 30.09 -15.28 -25.78
N ILE A 294 28.81 -15.54 -25.46
CA ILE A 294 27.93 -14.58 -24.79
C ILE A 294 27.25 -15.27 -23.61
N PRO A 295 27.66 -15.00 -22.36
CA PRO A 295 26.93 -15.44 -21.19
C PRO A 295 25.52 -14.84 -21.15
N GLU A 296 24.55 -15.61 -20.67
CA GLU A 296 23.21 -15.09 -20.34
C GLU A 296 23.32 -13.93 -19.35
N ARG A 297 22.41 -12.96 -19.46
CA ARG A 297 22.30 -11.79 -18.56
C ARG A 297 23.58 -10.95 -18.43
N SER A 298 24.47 -11.00 -19.42
CA SER A 298 25.71 -10.24 -19.45
C SER A 298 25.63 -8.99 -20.33
N VAL A 299 26.75 -8.28 -20.44
CA VAL A 299 27.00 -7.23 -21.44
C VAL A 299 28.25 -7.66 -22.20
N GLY A 300 28.10 -7.91 -23.50
CA GLY A 300 29.22 -8.19 -24.40
C GLY A 300 29.83 -6.91 -24.99
N LEU A 301 31.07 -7.00 -25.47
CA LEU A 301 31.71 -5.96 -26.31
C LEU A 301 32.46 -6.62 -27.47
N LEU A 302 31.90 -6.54 -28.68
CA LEU A 302 32.62 -6.92 -29.90
C LEU A 302 33.44 -5.74 -30.42
N TYR A 303 34.77 -5.82 -30.43
CA TYR A 303 35.67 -4.73 -30.85
C TYR A 303 36.68 -5.16 -31.92
N GLY A 304 37.31 -4.19 -32.59
CA GLY A 304 38.35 -4.43 -33.60
C GLY A 304 38.40 -3.34 -34.68
N ARG A 305 39.36 -3.43 -35.61
CA ARG A 305 39.67 -2.38 -36.60
C ARG A 305 38.45 -2.03 -37.48
N TRP A 306 38.40 -0.81 -38.01
CA TRP A 306 37.39 -0.44 -39.02
C TRP A 306 37.48 -1.39 -40.24
N GLY A 307 36.35 -1.69 -40.89
CA GLY A 307 36.30 -2.59 -42.05
C GLY A 307 36.53 -4.08 -41.76
N SER A 308 36.84 -4.49 -40.52
CA SER A 308 37.12 -5.90 -40.16
C SER A 308 35.90 -6.84 -40.10
N GLY A 309 34.71 -6.37 -40.48
CA GLY A 309 33.50 -7.21 -40.50
C GLY A 309 32.75 -7.33 -39.17
N LYS A 310 33.09 -6.58 -38.13
CA LYS A 310 32.40 -6.65 -36.81
C LYS A 310 30.89 -6.50 -36.90
N SER A 311 30.43 -5.51 -37.65
CA SER A 311 29.00 -5.29 -37.86
C SER A 311 28.34 -6.28 -38.80
N PHE A 312 29.14 -7.05 -39.54
CA PHE A 312 28.64 -8.21 -40.27
C PHE A 312 28.44 -9.37 -39.29
N LEU A 313 29.45 -9.67 -38.47
CA LEU A 313 29.42 -10.72 -37.45
C LEU A 313 28.29 -10.53 -36.42
N GLY A 314 28.21 -9.36 -35.79
CA GLY A 314 27.18 -9.09 -34.79
C GLY A 314 25.76 -9.12 -35.39
N PHE A 315 25.60 -8.76 -36.66
CA PHE A 315 24.31 -8.86 -37.35
C PHE A 315 23.97 -10.30 -37.73
N ASP A 316 24.97 -11.11 -38.09
CA ASP A 316 24.80 -12.54 -38.32
C ASP A 316 24.33 -13.25 -37.04
N TRP A 317 24.88 -12.90 -35.87
CA TRP A 317 24.38 -13.38 -34.57
C TRP A 317 22.91 -13.01 -34.34
N CYS A 318 22.54 -11.76 -34.62
CA CYS A 318 21.14 -11.30 -34.49
C CYS A 318 20.20 -12.14 -35.34
N LEU A 319 20.58 -12.45 -36.58
CA LEU A 319 19.76 -13.25 -37.49
C LEU A 319 19.64 -14.70 -37.04
N HIS A 320 20.73 -15.31 -36.58
CA HIS A 320 20.67 -16.67 -36.04
C HIS A 320 19.74 -16.76 -34.84
N LEU A 321 19.79 -15.78 -33.93
CA LEU A 321 18.89 -15.72 -32.76
C LEU A 321 17.44 -15.44 -33.17
N ALA A 322 17.20 -14.45 -34.05
CA ALA A 322 15.86 -14.05 -34.47
C ALA A 322 15.13 -15.17 -35.23
N PHE A 323 15.85 -15.94 -36.05
CA PHE A 323 15.30 -17.11 -36.75
C PHE A 323 15.33 -18.40 -35.92
N GLY A 324 15.93 -18.39 -34.72
CA GLY A 324 15.99 -19.57 -33.86
C GLY A 324 16.89 -20.69 -34.38
N LEU A 325 17.98 -20.35 -35.08
CA LEU A 325 18.94 -21.34 -35.53
C LEU A 325 19.69 -21.93 -34.32
N PRO A 326 19.93 -23.25 -34.29
CA PRO A 326 20.48 -23.93 -33.10
C PRO A 326 22.00 -23.84 -32.96
N ASP A 327 22.70 -23.42 -34.02
CA ASP A 327 24.17 -23.38 -34.06
C ASP A 327 24.65 -22.14 -34.82
N TRP A 328 25.76 -21.58 -34.33
CA TRP A 328 26.54 -20.58 -35.02
C TRP A 328 28.03 -20.97 -35.01
N HIS A 329 28.52 -21.54 -36.10
CA HIS A 329 29.92 -21.98 -36.26
C HIS A 329 30.42 -22.87 -35.12
N GLY A 330 29.59 -23.79 -34.63
CA GLY A 330 29.90 -24.69 -33.51
C GLY A 330 29.56 -24.12 -32.14
N ALA A 331 29.17 -22.85 -32.03
CA ALA A 331 28.62 -22.28 -30.81
C ALA A 331 27.12 -22.59 -30.74
N LYS A 332 26.71 -23.34 -29.71
CA LYS A 332 25.30 -23.67 -29.49
C LYS A 332 24.49 -22.42 -29.17
N LEU A 333 23.31 -22.36 -29.77
CA LEU A 333 22.29 -21.31 -29.58
C LEU A 333 21.02 -21.93 -29.00
N PRO A 334 20.05 -21.11 -28.53
CA PRO A 334 18.80 -21.62 -27.95
C PRO A 334 17.97 -22.49 -28.90
N GLY A 335 18.13 -22.35 -30.22
CA GLY A 335 17.38 -23.13 -31.22
C GLY A 335 15.90 -22.79 -31.30
N VAL A 336 15.49 -21.66 -30.72
CA VAL A 336 14.13 -21.12 -30.77
C VAL A 336 14.17 -19.63 -31.16
N PRO A 337 13.21 -19.14 -31.96
CA PRO A 337 13.16 -17.72 -32.35
C PRO A 337 13.17 -16.81 -31.13
N THR A 338 14.16 -15.92 -31.05
CA THR A 338 14.39 -15.03 -29.90
C THR A 338 14.17 -13.57 -30.31
N ASP A 339 13.51 -12.77 -29.47
CA ASP A 339 13.31 -11.34 -29.71
C ASP A 339 14.65 -10.56 -29.69
N VAL A 340 14.93 -9.81 -30.76
CA VAL A 340 16.19 -9.08 -30.96
C VAL A 340 15.89 -7.63 -31.36
N LEU A 341 16.36 -6.68 -30.57
CA LEU A 341 16.29 -5.24 -30.86
C LEU A 341 17.65 -4.69 -31.28
N ILE A 342 17.73 -4.18 -32.50
CA ILE A 342 18.91 -3.48 -33.00
C ILE A 342 18.70 -1.97 -32.85
N ILE A 343 19.52 -1.34 -32.01
CA ILE A 343 19.67 0.12 -31.97
C ILE A 343 20.80 0.50 -32.93
N ALA A 344 20.41 0.85 -34.15
CA ALA A 344 21.35 1.33 -35.15
C ALA A 344 21.36 2.86 -35.15
N ARG A 345 22.53 3.47 -34.92
CA ARG A 345 22.70 4.93 -35.06
C ARG A 345 23.10 5.33 -36.49
N GLU A 346 23.63 4.40 -37.28
CA GLU A 346 24.15 4.64 -38.64
C GLU A 346 23.88 3.42 -39.56
N GLY A 347 23.82 3.63 -40.88
CA GLY A 347 23.92 2.55 -41.87
C GLY A 347 22.64 1.73 -42.18
N HIS A 348 21.46 2.20 -41.77
CA HIS A 348 20.18 1.48 -41.86
C HIS A 348 19.82 0.93 -43.25
N ALA A 349 20.19 1.63 -44.32
CA ALA A 349 19.87 1.22 -45.69
C ALA A 349 20.47 -0.14 -46.08
N GLY A 350 21.51 -0.61 -45.38
CA GLY A 350 22.18 -1.87 -45.66
C GLY A 350 21.52 -3.11 -45.03
N PHE A 351 20.64 -2.96 -44.03
CA PHE A 351 20.11 -4.11 -43.30
C PHE A 351 19.19 -4.98 -44.15
N VAL A 352 18.26 -4.37 -44.90
CA VAL A 352 17.33 -5.10 -45.78
C VAL A 352 18.09 -6.02 -46.74
N LYS A 353 19.15 -5.51 -47.37
CA LYS A 353 19.97 -6.33 -48.29
C LYS A 353 20.63 -7.52 -47.59
N ARG A 354 21.09 -7.34 -46.34
CA ARG A 354 21.74 -8.41 -45.56
C ARG A 354 20.73 -9.46 -45.08
N VAL A 355 19.57 -9.03 -44.61
CA VAL A 355 18.47 -9.93 -44.21
C VAL A 355 18.04 -10.77 -45.42
N ASN A 356 17.76 -10.13 -46.55
CA ASN A 356 17.34 -10.83 -47.77
C ASN A 356 18.41 -11.81 -48.27
N ALA A 357 19.69 -11.42 -48.25
CA ALA A 357 20.79 -12.31 -48.63
C ALA A 357 20.91 -13.51 -47.69
N PHE A 358 20.75 -13.31 -46.38
CA PHE A 358 20.76 -14.40 -45.39
C PHE A 358 19.60 -15.36 -45.60
N MET A 359 18.38 -14.83 -45.76
CA MET A 359 17.17 -15.60 -46.04
C MET A 359 17.31 -16.42 -47.33
N GLN A 360 17.80 -15.80 -48.40
CA GLN A 360 18.05 -16.47 -49.68
C GLN A 360 19.08 -17.60 -49.54
N TYR A 361 20.20 -17.34 -48.86
CA TYR A 361 21.26 -18.35 -48.65
C TYR A 361 20.76 -19.56 -47.86
N ARG A 362 19.87 -19.34 -46.89
CA ARG A 362 19.33 -20.39 -46.01
C ARG A 362 18.00 -20.99 -46.47
N GLY A 363 17.42 -20.50 -47.56
CA GLY A 363 16.10 -20.95 -48.04
C GLY A 363 14.94 -20.58 -47.12
N ILE A 364 15.07 -19.49 -46.36
CA ILE A 364 14.02 -18.99 -45.46
C ILE A 364 13.13 -18.02 -46.23
N SER A 365 11.81 -18.24 -46.20
CA SER A 365 10.82 -17.38 -46.87
C SER A 365 10.04 -16.47 -45.91
N GLU A 366 10.08 -16.75 -44.62
CA GLU A 366 9.35 -16.00 -43.60
C GLU A 366 10.14 -14.79 -43.12
N ASP A 367 9.47 -13.65 -42.98
CA ASP A 367 10.08 -12.44 -42.45
C ASP A 367 10.47 -12.61 -40.96
N PRO A 368 11.60 -12.02 -40.50
CA PRO A 368 12.05 -12.14 -39.11
C PRO A 368 11.22 -11.24 -38.19
N GLN A 369 10.02 -11.71 -37.80
CA GLN A 369 9.10 -10.98 -36.91
C GLN A 369 9.72 -10.60 -35.56
N LYS A 370 10.73 -11.38 -35.14
CA LYS A 370 11.47 -11.22 -33.89
C LYS A 370 12.65 -10.25 -33.99
N LEU A 371 12.93 -9.68 -35.16
CA LEU A 371 14.02 -8.71 -35.39
C LEU A 371 13.47 -7.28 -35.51
N VAL A 372 13.63 -6.49 -34.45
CA VAL A 372 13.14 -5.12 -34.34
C VAL A 372 14.27 -4.11 -34.48
N PHE A 373 14.00 -2.96 -35.11
CA PHE A 373 14.99 -1.89 -35.30
C PHE A 373 14.54 -0.58 -34.66
N MET A 374 15.39 -0.01 -33.80
CA MET A 374 15.26 1.37 -33.33
C MET A 374 16.24 2.25 -34.10
N ARG A 375 15.69 3.21 -34.85
CA ARG A 375 16.46 4.15 -35.70
C ARG A 375 16.76 5.49 -35.03
N SER A 376 16.03 5.81 -33.96
CA SER A 376 16.16 7.07 -33.24
C SER A 376 17.45 7.09 -32.42
N SER A 377 18.11 8.25 -32.34
CA SER A 377 19.24 8.43 -31.44
C SER A 377 18.78 8.63 -30.01
N ILE A 378 19.43 7.97 -29.06
CA ILE A 378 19.25 8.20 -27.63
C ILE A 378 20.59 8.46 -26.95
N SER A 379 20.58 9.36 -25.96
CA SER A 379 21.66 9.49 -24.99
C SER A 379 21.36 8.59 -23.80
N PHE A 380 22.26 7.67 -23.49
CA PHE A 380 22.14 6.79 -22.31
C PHE A 380 22.61 7.48 -21.02
N LEU A 381 23.11 8.72 -21.11
CA LEU A 381 23.50 9.55 -19.97
C LEU A 381 22.36 10.45 -19.49
N ASP A 382 21.24 10.47 -20.20
CA ASP A 382 20.05 11.20 -19.83
C ASP A 382 19.04 10.24 -19.20
N ASP A 383 18.87 10.32 -17.87
CA ASP A 383 17.99 9.44 -17.11
C ASP A 383 16.54 9.50 -17.58
N ALA A 384 16.06 10.67 -18.04
CA ALA A 384 14.69 10.84 -18.51
C ALA A 384 14.50 10.21 -19.90
N ALA A 385 15.44 10.46 -20.82
CA ALA A 385 15.43 9.80 -22.14
C ALA A 385 15.57 8.28 -22.00
N PHE A 386 16.41 7.83 -21.06
CA PHE A 386 16.58 6.41 -20.78
C PHE A 386 15.32 5.78 -20.18
N ALA A 387 14.65 6.45 -19.23
CA ALA A 387 13.37 5.99 -18.69
C ALA A 387 12.30 5.85 -19.78
N ALA A 388 12.17 6.85 -20.67
CA ALA A 388 11.25 6.79 -21.80
C ALA A 388 11.53 5.60 -22.72
N LEU A 389 12.80 5.32 -23.03
CA LEU A 389 13.17 4.14 -23.82
C LEU A 389 12.74 2.83 -23.15
N LYS A 390 12.85 2.71 -21.82
CA LYS A 390 12.40 1.49 -21.13
C LYS A 390 10.90 1.27 -21.33
N ASP A 391 10.12 2.34 -21.26
CA ASP A 391 8.67 2.26 -21.42
C ASP A 391 8.27 1.98 -22.87
N ASP A 392 8.97 2.55 -23.85
CA ASP A 392 8.77 2.24 -25.28
C ASP A 392 9.13 0.78 -25.62
N ILE A 393 10.18 0.23 -25.01
CA ILE A 393 10.58 -1.18 -25.18
C ILE A 393 9.49 -2.12 -24.65
N LYS A 394 8.89 -1.81 -23.48
CA LYS A 394 7.76 -2.58 -22.92
C LYS A 394 6.53 -2.58 -23.83
N ALA A 395 6.28 -1.46 -24.51
CA ALA A 395 5.15 -1.30 -25.42
C ALA A 395 5.39 -1.91 -26.82
N CYS A 396 6.59 -2.41 -27.10
CA CYS A 396 6.90 -3.03 -28.38
C CYS A 396 6.20 -4.39 -28.52
N PRO A 397 5.53 -4.73 -29.63
CA PRO A 397 4.76 -5.97 -29.80
C PRO A 397 5.56 -7.31 -29.73
N SER A 398 6.83 -7.25 -29.34
CA SER A 398 7.77 -8.37 -29.16
C SER A 398 8.29 -8.46 -27.71
N SER A 399 7.57 -7.86 -26.75
CA SER A 399 8.13 -7.35 -25.48
C SER A 399 8.53 -8.36 -24.41
N ASP A 400 8.29 -9.67 -24.58
CA ASP A 400 8.56 -10.58 -23.48
C ASP A 400 10.05 -10.98 -23.34
N GLU A 401 10.88 -10.87 -24.40
CA GLU A 401 12.31 -11.30 -24.36
C GLU A 401 13.31 -10.45 -25.17
N LEU A 402 13.07 -9.15 -25.37
CA LEU A 402 13.90 -8.27 -26.21
C LEU A 402 15.41 -8.26 -25.85
N ARG A 403 16.26 -8.72 -26.78
CA ARG A 403 17.73 -8.65 -26.69
C ARG A 403 18.27 -7.40 -27.38
N LEU A 404 18.84 -6.46 -26.62
CA LEU A 404 19.41 -5.21 -27.17
C LEU A 404 20.67 -5.50 -28.00
N PHE A 405 20.88 -4.82 -29.12
CA PHE A 405 22.13 -4.81 -29.90
C PHE A 405 22.44 -3.38 -30.31
N ARG A 406 23.52 -2.80 -29.77
CA ARG A 406 23.96 -1.44 -30.12
C ARG A 406 25.14 -1.47 -31.08
N GLY A 407 25.11 -0.71 -32.17
CA GLY A 407 26.32 -0.41 -32.96
C GLY A 407 26.88 0.97 -32.61
N HIS A 408 28.13 1.05 -32.15
CA HIS A 408 28.83 2.33 -32.06
C HIS A 408 29.60 2.65 -33.35
N GLY A 409 29.28 3.74 -34.03
CA GLY A 409 30.19 4.39 -34.97
C GLY A 409 30.85 5.57 -34.26
N ASN A 410 32.18 5.57 -34.15
CA ASN A 410 32.92 6.79 -33.83
C ASN A 410 33.65 7.24 -35.10
N GLY A 411 33.19 8.35 -35.69
CA GLY A 411 34.00 9.13 -36.62
C GLY A 411 35.22 9.67 -35.88
N GLY A 412 36.33 8.94 -35.88
CA GLY A 412 37.61 9.42 -35.38
C GLY A 412 38.61 8.38 -34.87
N SER A 413 38.19 7.23 -34.33
CA SER A 413 39.14 6.28 -33.68
C SER A 413 38.87 4.79 -33.86
N GLY A 414 37.97 4.39 -34.77
CA GLY A 414 37.97 3.03 -35.32
C GLY A 414 37.49 1.89 -34.41
N SER A 415 36.90 2.16 -33.24
CA SER A 415 36.20 1.15 -32.44
C SER A 415 34.69 1.20 -32.68
N SER A 416 34.10 0.04 -33.01
CA SER A 416 32.65 -0.18 -33.01
C SER A 416 32.35 -1.37 -32.11
N GLY A 417 31.58 -1.14 -31.05
CA GLY A 417 31.15 -2.10 -30.02
C GLY A 417 29.74 -2.62 -30.26
N PHE A 418 29.45 -3.85 -29.80
CA PHE A 418 28.12 -4.49 -29.72
C PHE A 418 27.84 -4.94 -28.29
N GLU A 419 26.64 -4.70 -27.78
CA GLU A 419 26.17 -5.06 -26.43
C GLU A 419 24.87 -5.86 -26.53
N VAL A 420 24.73 -6.95 -25.76
CA VAL A 420 23.61 -7.93 -25.80
C VAL A 420 23.09 -8.21 -24.38
N ARG A 421 21.79 -8.07 -24.09
CA ARG A 421 21.20 -8.31 -22.73
C ARG A 421 19.76 -8.86 -22.75
N ARG A 422 19.36 -9.69 -21.76
CA ARG A 422 17.97 -10.21 -21.52
C ARG A 422 17.19 -9.38 -20.48
N PRO A 423 15.83 -9.35 -20.53
CA PRO A 423 15.01 -9.12 -19.34
C PRO A 423 15.00 -10.33 -18.39
N ALA A 424 15.15 -10.11 -17.09
CA ALA A 424 14.68 -11.04 -16.07
C ALA A 424 13.16 -10.85 -15.86
N GLY A 425 12.34 -11.70 -16.49
CA GLY A 425 10.92 -11.91 -16.13
C GLY A 425 9.94 -10.75 -16.31
N ASP A 426 10.42 -9.54 -16.64
CA ASP A 426 9.62 -8.35 -16.90
C ASP A 426 10.50 -7.34 -17.68
N ALA A 427 9.96 -6.66 -18.69
CA ALA A 427 10.73 -5.77 -19.59
C ALA A 427 11.41 -4.59 -18.86
N ALA A 428 11.00 -4.29 -17.62
CA ALA A 428 11.64 -3.31 -16.73
C ALA A 428 13.05 -3.74 -16.23
N SER A 429 13.34 -5.04 -16.18
CA SER A 429 14.56 -5.60 -15.59
C SER A 429 15.79 -5.58 -16.52
N VAL A 430 15.59 -5.29 -17.82
CA VAL A 430 16.66 -5.21 -18.85
C VAL A 430 17.72 -4.16 -18.50
N PHE A 431 17.42 -3.21 -17.61
CA PHE A 431 18.27 -2.04 -17.36
C PHE A 431 18.65 -1.83 -15.89
N GLY A 432 18.36 -2.77 -14.99
CA GLY A 432 18.64 -2.63 -13.54
C GLY A 432 20.13 -2.53 -13.16
N GLY A 433 21.03 -2.64 -14.14
CA GLY A 433 22.49 -2.48 -13.96
C GLY A 433 23.09 -1.29 -14.70
N TRP A 434 22.28 -0.48 -15.40
CA TRP A 434 22.77 0.69 -16.14
C TRP A 434 22.64 1.91 -15.26
N SER A 435 23.76 2.38 -14.71
CA SER A 435 23.91 3.77 -14.30
C SER A 435 25.02 4.38 -15.12
N GLY A 436 24.85 5.65 -15.49
CA GLY A 436 25.86 6.43 -16.20
C GLY A 436 27.27 6.20 -15.64
N VAL A 437 28.18 5.88 -16.55
CA VAL A 437 29.60 6.17 -16.42
C VAL A 437 29.90 7.25 -17.43
#